data_AF-A0A0N4T936-F1
#
_entry.id   AF-A0A0N4T936-F1
#
_cell.length_a   1.000
_cell.length_b   1.000
_cell.length_c   1.000
_cell.angle_alpha   90.00
_cell.angle_beta   90.00
_cell.angle_gamma   90.00
#
_symmetry.space_group_name_H-M   'P 1'
#
loop_
_entity.id
_entity.type
_entity.pdbx_description
1 polymer ?
#
loop_
_entity_poly.entity_id
_entity_poly.type
_entity_poly.pdbx_seq_one_letter_code
_entity_poly.pdbx_strand_id
1 'polypeptide(L)'
;MRKETKVRYKETSSPFQIQILLIFTIFFAFIILLLAFLIFSSKQRFELQTTLHQRSSTNNISIITSQPYFRLPTTIHPLHYDLKLQIFLPYREDLNFNERNFSIHANVAIRIVCLHATDQIILNAKNLKFDESDIEVQDSHNESIPLIGINRYQHEVDDIHIVEIILMRELHSGHDYVIYIRYQGIINDVWTGGLYMTQYNINGQTRLVIIILTISFPFLFLPLTLQALTQLQPTDASRLLPCFDEPEMKATFRISIIHPMGTSAVSNSPVRRYRHLNS
;
A
#
# COMPACT_ATOMS: atom_id res chain seq x y z
N MET A 1 -8.44 -77.28 56.36
CA MET A 1 -9.04 -76.02 55.84
C MET A 1 -7.95 -75.24 55.12
N ARG A 2 -7.95 -75.24 53.78
CA ARG A 2 -6.93 -74.60 52.93
C ARG A 2 -7.31 -73.12 52.76
N LYS A 3 -6.48 -72.19 53.25
CA LYS A 3 -6.67 -70.75 53.02
C LYS A 3 -6.16 -70.42 51.62
N GLU A 4 -7.02 -69.87 50.76
CA GLU A 4 -6.62 -69.26 49.50
C GLU A 4 -6.38 -67.76 49.71
N THR A 5 -5.20 -67.29 49.31
CA THR A 5 -4.85 -65.87 49.33
C THR A 5 -5.06 -65.29 47.93
N LYS A 6 -6.05 -64.41 47.79
CA LYS A 6 -6.33 -63.72 46.53
C LYS A 6 -5.39 -62.50 46.40
N VAL A 7 -4.34 -62.62 45.59
CA VAL A 7 -3.44 -61.51 45.30
C VAL A 7 -4.11 -60.59 44.27
N ARG A 8 -4.35 -59.33 44.65
CA ARG A 8 -4.94 -58.29 43.78
C ARG A 8 -3.78 -57.59 43.06
N TYR A 9 -3.65 -57.79 41.75
CA TYR A 9 -2.69 -57.04 40.93
C TYR A 9 -3.13 -55.57 40.85
N LYS A 10 -2.18 -54.66 41.08
CA LYS A 10 -2.38 -53.21 40.95
C LYS A 10 -2.32 -52.89 39.46
N GLU A 11 -3.43 -52.42 38.88
CA GLU A 11 -3.50 -52.04 37.47
C GLU A 11 -2.43 -50.99 37.16
N THR A 12 -1.49 -51.35 36.29
CA THR A 12 -0.53 -50.46 35.67
C THR A 12 -1.26 -49.54 34.70
N SER A 13 -1.11 -48.22 34.87
CA SER A 13 -1.69 -47.18 34.02
C SER A 13 -1.48 -47.47 32.53
N SER A 14 -2.55 -47.37 31.73
CA SER A 14 -2.55 -47.68 30.30
C SER A 14 -1.54 -46.82 29.52
N PRO A 15 -0.89 -47.37 28.46
CA PRO A 15 0.13 -46.65 27.68
C PRO A 15 -0.40 -45.35 27.05
N PHE A 16 -1.71 -45.26 26.80
CA PHE A 16 -2.37 -44.08 26.26
C PHE A 16 -2.40 -42.89 27.25
N GLN A 17 -2.63 -43.16 28.54
CA GLN A 17 -2.59 -42.10 29.56
C GLN A 17 -1.18 -41.54 29.75
N ILE A 18 -0.15 -42.38 29.60
CA ILE A 18 1.26 -41.96 29.67
C ILE A 18 1.59 -41.06 28.47
N GLN A 19 1.12 -41.39 27.26
CA GLN A 19 1.34 -40.57 26.07
C GLN A 19 0.69 -39.19 26.17
N ILE A 20 -0.56 -39.12 26.65
CA ILE A 20 -1.26 -37.85 26.87
C ILE A 20 -0.51 -37.00 27.89
N LEU A 21 -0.09 -37.58 29.01
CA LEU A 21 0.68 -36.87 30.03
C LEU A 21 1.99 -36.31 29.46
N LEU A 22 2.67 -37.07 28.59
CA LEU A 22 3.93 -36.68 27.95
C LEU A 22 3.74 -35.54 26.94
N ILE A 23 2.63 -35.53 26.19
CA ILE A 23 2.29 -34.41 25.29
C ILE A 23 2.01 -33.14 26.09
N PHE A 24 1.26 -33.24 27.18
CA PHE A 24 0.97 -32.08 28.03
C PHE A 24 2.23 -31.52 28.69
N THR A 25 3.16 -32.36 29.14
CA THR A 25 4.42 -31.88 29.73
C THR A 25 5.31 -31.19 28.70
N ILE A 26 5.41 -31.72 27.46
CA ILE A 26 6.14 -31.06 26.37
C ILE A 26 5.50 -29.72 26.01
N PHE A 27 4.16 -29.66 25.90
CA PHE A 27 3.44 -28.44 25.60
C PHE A 27 3.65 -27.35 26.67
N PHE A 28 3.60 -27.74 27.94
CA PHE A 28 3.84 -26.81 29.06
C PHE A 28 5.29 -26.31 29.10
N ALA A 29 6.26 -27.20 28.83
CA ALA A 29 7.67 -26.81 28.71
C ALA A 29 7.90 -25.82 27.56
N PHE A 30 7.21 -26.00 26.43
CA PHE A 30 7.28 -25.08 25.29
C PHE A 30 6.71 -23.69 25.64
N ILE A 31 5.58 -23.62 26.35
CA ILE A 31 5.00 -22.34 26.81
C ILE A 31 5.95 -21.61 27.76
N ILE A 32 6.59 -22.34 28.70
CA ILE A 32 7.56 -21.75 29.62
C ILE A 32 8.77 -21.20 28.85
N LEU A 33 9.28 -21.93 27.87
CA LEU A 33 10.38 -21.47 27.01
C LEU A 33 9.99 -20.22 26.21
N LEU A 34 8.77 -20.18 25.67
CA LEU A 34 8.24 -19.04 24.92
C LEU A 34 8.09 -17.80 25.81
N LEU A 35 7.55 -17.95 27.02
CA LEU A 35 7.46 -16.87 28.00
C LEU A 35 8.85 -16.37 28.43
N ALA A 36 9.79 -17.28 28.68
CA ALA A 36 11.17 -16.92 29.00
C ALA A 36 11.84 -16.17 27.84
N PHE A 37 11.61 -16.60 26.60
CA PHE A 37 12.09 -15.91 25.39
C PHE A 37 11.47 -14.52 25.23
N LEU A 38 10.16 -14.36 25.45
CA LEU A 38 9.49 -13.06 25.40
C LEU A 38 10.04 -12.12 26.47
N ILE A 39 10.23 -12.61 27.71
CA ILE A 39 10.82 -11.82 28.80
C ILE A 39 12.28 -11.47 28.47
N PHE A 40 13.08 -12.41 27.98
CA PHE A 40 14.47 -12.17 27.57
C PHE A 40 14.56 -11.15 26.43
N SER A 41 13.70 -11.26 25.43
CA SER A 41 13.62 -10.31 24.31
C SER A 41 13.21 -8.91 24.79
N SER A 42 12.33 -8.80 25.79
CA SER A 42 11.98 -7.52 26.41
C SER A 42 13.14 -6.92 27.22
N LYS A 43 13.92 -7.76 27.92
CA LYS A 43 15.12 -7.32 28.66
C LYS A 43 16.23 -6.85 27.72
N GLN A 44 16.48 -7.54 26.61
CA GLN A 44 17.42 -7.06 25.59
C GLN A 44 16.99 -5.72 24.99
N ARG A 45 15.69 -5.52 24.71
CA ARG A 45 15.17 -4.23 24.24
C ARG A 45 15.38 -3.12 25.29
N PHE A 46 15.20 -3.44 26.56
CA PHE A 46 15.41 -2.50 27.66
C PHE A 46 16.90 -2.19 27.90
N GLU A 47 17.79 -3.18 27.83
CA GLU A 47 19.24 -2.98 27.94
C GLU A 47 19.84 -2.20 26.74
N LEU A 48 19.30 -2.40 25.53
CA LEU A 48 19.64 -1.55 24.38
C LEU A 48 19.22 -0.10 24.62
N GLN A 49 18.05 0.13 25.22
CA GLN A 49 17.57 1.48 25.57
C GLN A 49 18.39 2.12 26.69
N THR A 50 18.80 1.38 27.72
CA THR A 50 19.62 1.92 28.82
C THR A 50 21.06 2.21 28.37
N THR A 51 21.64 1.39 27.50
CA THR A 51 22.98 1.65 26.91
C THR A 51 22.98 2.83 25.94
N LEU A 52 21.89 3.06 25.20
CA LEU A 52 21.70 4.27 24.37
C LEU A 52 21.49 5.53 25.23
N HIS A 53 20.79 5.43 26.36
CA HIS A 53 20.62 6.55 27.30
C HIS A 53 21.91 6.93 28.03
N GLN A 54 22.78 5.97 28.36
CA GLN A 54 24.05 6.26 29.05
C GLN A 54 25.13 6.87 28.14
N ARG A 55 25.04 6.65 26.82
CA ARG A 55 25.96 7.25 25.82
C ARG A 55 25.56 8.69 25.42
N SER A 56 24.38 9.14 25.84
CA SER A 56 23.82 10.47 25.50
C SER A 56 24.15 11.57 26.53
N SER A 57 24.98 11.28 27.54
CA SER A 57 25.25 12.18 28.68
C SER A 57 26.59 12.92 28.63
N THR A 58 27.24 12.98 27.47
CA THR A 58 28.40 13.87 27.23
C THR A 58 28.45 14.21 25.75
N ASN A 59 27.66 15.20 25.33
CA ASN A 59 28.07 16.26 24.40
C ASN A 59 26.89 17.21 24.15
N ASN A 60 27.09 18.46 24.55
CA ASN A 60 26.15 19.57 24.39
C ASN A 60 25.99 19.94 22.90
N ILE A 61 24.98 19.39 22.23
CA ILE A 61 24.32 20.03 21.08
C ILE A 61 22.84 19.74 21.24
N SER A 62 22.03 20.79 21.21
CA SER A 62 20.58 20.75 21.17
C SER A 62 20.08 19.94 19.96
N ILE A 63 19.96 18.63 20.12
CA ILE A 63 19.30 17.75 19.15
C ILE A 63 17.85 17.66 19.60
N ILE A 64 16.98 18.31 18.83
CA ILE A 64 15.53 18.18 18.86
C ILE A 64 15.20 16.69 18.75
N THR A 65 14.69 16.08 19.83
CA THR A 65 14.15 14.74 19.77
C THR A 65 12.71 14.77 19.23
N SER A 66 12.42 13.91 18.25
CA SER A 66 11.12 13.54 17.66
C SER A 66 10.58 14.46 16.55
N GLN A 67 10.21 14.00 15.34
CA GLN A 67 9.43 12.83 14.91
C GLN A 67 9.71 12.47 13.43
N PRO A 68 9.75 11.21 12.94
CA PRO A 68 9.64 10.93 11.52
C PRO A 68 8.15 10.76 11.16
N TYR A 69 7.40 11.85 11.25
CA TYR A 69 6.14 11.98 10.51
C TYR A 69 6.44 13.01 9.42
N PHE A 70 6.88 12.53 8.26
CA PHE A 70 7.10 13.41 7.12
C PHE A 70 5.73 13.78 6.56
N ARG A 71 5.32 15.03 6.79
CA ARG A 71 4.10 15.62 6.23
C ARG A 71 4.45 16.33 4.94
N LEU A 72 3.61 16.19 3.93
CA LEU A 72 3.78 16.97 2.71
C LEU A 72 3.68 18.48 3.01
N PRO A 73 4.45 19.34 2.30
CA PRO A 73 4.33 20.78 2.44
C PRO A 73 2.92 21.27 2.10
N THR A 74 2.45 22.28 2.83
CA THR A 74 1.16 22.95 2.57
C THR A 74 1.26 24.04 1.52
N THR A 75 2.35 24.09 0.74
CA THR A 75 2.60 25.10 -0.29
C THR A 75 1.70 24.93 -1.51
N ILE A 76 1.27 23.70 -1.80
CA ILE A 76 0.46 23.35 -2.96
C ILE A 76 -0.75 22.53 -2.50
N HIS A 77 -1.91 22.79 -3.09
CA HIS A 77 -3.13 22.05 -2.80
C HIS A 77 -3.73 21.44 -4.09
N PRO A 78 -4.08 20.15 -4.12
CA PRO A 78 -4.71 19.53 -5.28
C PRO A 78 -6.19 19.87 -5.38
N LEU A 79 -6.66 20.14 -6.60
CA LEU A 79 -8.06 20.45 -6.89
C LEU A 79 -8.76 19.30 -7.62
N HIS A 80 -8.10 18.75 -8.64
CA HIS A 80 -8.68 17.74 -9.52
C HIS A 80 -7.63 16.82 -10.13
N TYR A 81 -7.96 15.53 -10.23
CA TYR A 81 -7.17 14.51 -10.90
C TYR A 81 -7.94 13.98 -12.11
N ASP A 82 -7.36 14.05 -13.30
CA ASP A 82 -7.81 13.31 -14.49
C ASP A 82 -6.86 12.13 -14.72
N LEU A 83 -7.30 10.94 -14.30
CA LEU A 83 -6.52 9.71 -14.31
C LEU A 83 -6.97 8.80 -15.46
N LYS A 84 -6.02 8.41 -16.31
CA LYS A 84 -6.23 7.42 -17.37
C LYS A 84 -5.33 6.23 -17.13
N LEU A 85 -5.92 5.05 -16.95
CA LEU A 85 -5.24 3.80 -16.66
C LEU A 85 -5.41 2.86 -17.86
N GLN A 86 -4.31 2.32 -18.37
CA GLN A 86 -4.31 1.21 -19.32
C GLN A 86 -3.75 -0.03 -18.65
N ILE A 87 -4.57 -1.08 -18.64
CA ILE A 87 -4.28 -2.31 -17.91
C ILE A 87 -3.89 -3.40 -18.90
N PHE A 88 -2.69 -3.96 -18.72
CA PHE A 88 -2.17 -5.06 -19.52
C PHE A 88 -2.27 -6.36 -18.73
N LEU A 89 -3.43 -7.00 -18.79
CA LEU A 89 -3.74 -8.17 -17.96
C LEU A 89 -4.04 -9.41 -18.80
N PRO A 90 -3.11 -10.38 -18.87
CA PRO A 90 -3.28 -11.61 -19.64
C PRO A 90 -4.23 -12.58 -18.91
N TYR A 91 -5.52 -12.27 -18.89
CA TYR A 91 -6.52 -13.02 -18.13
C TYR A 91 -6.98 -14.33 -18.78
N ARG A 92 -6.51 -14.59 -20.02
CA ARG A 92 -6.73 -15.82 -20.79
C ARG A 92 -5.43 -16.22 -21.46
N GLU A 93 -5.26 -17.51 -21.73
CA GLU A 93 -4.05 -18.06 -22.35
C GLU A 93 -3.76 -17.48 -23.74
N ASP A 94 -4.80 -17.09 -24.49
CA ASP A 94 -4.70 -16.49 -25.82
C ASP A 94 -4.37 -15.00 -25.80
N LEU A 95 -4.47 -14.34 -24.64
CA LEU A 95 -4.26 -12.92 -24.49
C LEU A 95 -2.89 -12.65 -23.86
N ASN A 96 -1.93 -12.21 -24.67
CA ASN A 96 -0.58 -11.90 -24.24
C ASN A 96 -0.20 -10.47 -24.64
N PHE A 97 0.37 -9.70 -23.70
CA PHE A 97 0.88 -8.35 -23.92
C PHE A 97 2.41 -8.28 -23.95
N ASN A 98 3.07 -9.42 -24.10
CA ASN A 98 4.51 -9.61 -24.08
C ASN A 98 5.11 -9.12 -22.75
N GLU A 99 6.12 -8.24 -22.81
CA GLU A 99 6.81 -7.67 -21.65
C GLU A 99 5.91 -6.79 -20.77
N ARG A 100 4.72 -6.41 -21.25
CA ARG A 100 3.76 -5.58 -20.50
C ARG A 100 2.79 -6.39 -19.64
N ASN A 101 2.89 -7.71 -19.63
CA ASN A 101 2.00 -8.52 -18.80
C ASN A 101 2.08 -8.10 -17.34
N PHE A 102 0.92 -7.96 -16.70
CA PHE A 102 0.77 -7.53 -15.31
C PHE A 102 1.31 -6.11 -15.05
N SER A 103 1.28 -5.24 -16.05
CA SER A 103 1.64 -3.83 -15.90
C SER A 103 0.45 -2.89 -16.10
N ILE A 104 0.61 -1.69 -15.59
CA ILE A 104 -0.28 -0.55 -15.79
C ILE A 104 0.52 0.53 -16.47
N HIS A 105 0.03 1.06 -17.58
CA HIS A 105 0.54 2.32 -18.13
C HIS A 105 -0.50 3.38 -17.86
N ALA A 106 -0.10 4.48 -17.23
CA ALA A 106 -1.02 5.46 -16.71
C ALA A 106 -0.56 6.87 -17.04
N ASN A 107 -1.55 7.73 -17.27
CA ASN A 107 -1.35 9.16 -17.42
C ASN A 107 -2.25 9.85 -16.39
N VAL A 108 -1.68 10.72 -15.58
CA VAL A 108 -2.42 11.55 -14.63
C VAL A 108 -2.18 13.03 -14.94
N ALA A 109 -3.26 13.81 -14.95
CA ALA A 109 -3.20 15.26 -14.95
C ALA A 109 -3.74 15.76 -13.61
N ILE A 110 -2.91 16.45 -12.85
CA ILE A 110 -3.23 16.95 -11.51
C ILE A 110 -3.34 18.46 -11.59
N ARG A 111 -4.55 18.99 -11.41
CA ARG A 111 -4.79 20.42 -11.26
C ARG A 111 -4.50 20.80 -9.82
N ILE A 112 -3.64 21.78 -9.64
CA ILE A 112 -3.19 22.26 -8.33
C ILE A 112 -3.36 23.77 -8.24
N VAL A 113 -3.49 24.26 -7.02
CA VAL A 113 -3.34 25.69 -6.70
C VAL A 113 -2.09 25.86 -5.83
N CYS A 114 -1.26 26.82 -6.17
CA CYS A 114 -0.12 27.21 -5.35
C CYS A 114 -0.60 28.17 -4.25
N LEU A 115 -0.51 27.76 -2.99
CA LEU A 115 -0.88 28.58 -1.83
C LEU A 115 0.25 29.50 -1.40
N HIS A 116 1.49 29.01 -1.46
CA HIS A 116 2.70 29.74 -1.13
C HIS A 116 3.74 29.55 -2.22
N ALA A 117 4.42 30.64 -2.58
CA ALA A 117 5.36 30.62 -3.69
C ALA A 117 6.47 29.59 -3.46
N THR A 118 6.75 28.77 -4.48
CA THR A 118 7.67 27.64 -4.39
C THR A 118 8.12 27.18 -5.76
N ASP A 119 9.36 26.74 -5.88
CA ASP A 119 9.96 26.13 -7.07
C ASP A 119 9.96 24.59 -7.00
N GLN A 120 9.30 24.01 -5.99
CA GLN A 120 9.30 22.57 -5.76
C GLN A 120 7.89 22.00 -5.64
N ILE A 121 7.68 20.84 -6.25
CA ILE A 121 6.45 20.06 -6.11
C ILE A 121 6.80 18.72 -5.47
N ILE A 122 6.24 18.45 -4.29
CA ILE A 122 6.52 17.23 -3.53
C ILE A 122 5.28 16.33 -3.53
N LEU A 123 5.43 15.10 -3.98
CA LEU A 123 4.37 14.10 -4.16
C LEU A 123 4.74 12.77 -3.50
N ASN A 124 3.75 12.00 -3.07
CA ASN A 124 3.95 10.60 -2.69
C ASN A 124 3.84 9.71 -3.94
N ALA A 125 4.85 8.86 -4.18
CA ALA A 125 4.84 7.90 -5.27
C ALA A 125 5.68 6.67 -4.90
N LYS A 126 5.02 5.52 -4.79
CA LYS A 126 5.61 4.26 -4.32
C LYS A 126 5.58 3.20 -5.42
N ASN A 127 6.74 2.64 -5.76
CA ASN A 127 6.89 1.60 -6.77
C ASN A 127 6.33 1.98 -8.16
N LEU A 128 6.37 3.28 -8.50
CA LEU A 128 5.98 3.80 -9.82
C LEU A 128 7.23 4.17 -10.62
N LYS A 129 7.24 3.83 -11.91
CA LYS A 129 8.33 4.12 -12.84
C LYS A 129 7.96 5.27 -13.75
N PHE A 130 8.72 6.36 -13.70
CA PHE A 130 8.62 7.51 -14.58
C PHE A 130 9.90 8.32 -14.48
N ASP A 131 10.29 9.02 -15.53
CA ASP A 131 11.47 9.89 -15.54
C ASP A 131 11.09 11.36 -15.73
N GLU A 132 12.07 12.25 -15.75
CA GLU A 132 11.84 13.68 -15.95
C GLU A 132 11.12 13.98 -17.27
N SER A 133 11.43 13.21 -18.32
CA SER A 133 10.80 13.30 -19.64
C SER A 133 9.32 12.90 -19.66
N ASP A 134 8.84 12.26 -18.60
CA ASP A 134 7.44 11.88 -18.44
C ASP A 134 6.61 12.90 -17.66
N ILE A 135 7.26 13.96 -17.17
CA ILE A 135 6.64 15.01 -16.37
C ILE A 135 6.58 16.29 -17.20
N GLU A 136 5.43 16.94 -17.17
CA GLU A 136 5.24 18.26 -17.75
C GLU A 136 4.40 19.11 -16.79
N VAL A 137 4.88 20.31 -16.47
CA VAL A 137 4.14 21.26 -15.63
C VAL A 137 3.73 22.42 -16.51
N GLN A 138 2.45 22.79 -16.48
CA GLN A 138 1.91 23.89 -17.27
C GLN A 138 1.23 24.92 -16.36
N ASP A 139 1.32 26.19 -16.74
CA ASP A 139 0.56 27.28 -16.11
C ASP A 139 -0.87 27.38 -16.67
N SER A 140 -1.63 28.38 -16.19
CA SER A 140 -2.99 28.65 -16.68
C SER A 140 -3.07 29.06 -18.15
N HIS A 141 -1.97 29.48 -18.78
CA HIS A 141 -1.88 29.86 -20.18
C HIS A 141 -1.38 28.71 -21.07
N ASN A 142 -1.23 27.50 -20.52
CA ASN A 142 -0.63 26.32 -21.15
C ASN A 142 0.84 26.52 -21.53
N GLU A 143 1.55 27.42 -20.86
CA GLU A 143 3.00 27.54 -20.99
C GLU A 143 3.69 26.47 -20.15
N SER A 144 4.59 25.70 -20.78
CA SER A 144 5.37 24.68 -20.07
C SER A 144 6.42 25.34 -19.17
N ILE A 145 6.49 24.86 -17.92
CA ILE A 145 7.50 25.24 -16.95
C ILE A 145 8.59 24.17 -16.98
N PRO A 146 9.82 24.50 -17.40
CA PRO A 146 10.89 23.51 -17.48
C PRO A 146 11.30 23.04 -16.08
N LEU A 147 11.63 21.76 -16.00
CA LEU A 147 12.18 21.13 -14.80
C LEU A 147 13.70 21.30 -14.77
N ILE A 148 14.26 21.37 -13.56
CA ILE A 148 15.70 21.24 -13.31
C ILE A 148 16.05 19.76 -13.10
N GLY A 149 15.15 19.00 -12.47
CA GLY A 149 15.34 17.58 -12.21
C GLY A 149 14.33 17.02 -11.22
N ILE A 150 14.51 15.74 -10.91
CA ILE A 150 13.67 15.00 -9.96
C ILE A 150 14.51 14.29 -8.92
N ASN A 151 14.15 14.47 -7.64
CA ASN A 151 14.74 13.75 -6.53
C ASN A 151 13.76 12.72 -5.99
N ARG A 152 14.30 11.59 -5.50
CA ARG A 152 13.51 10.53 -4.89
C ARG A 152 14.05 10.22 -3.51
N TYR A 153 13.17 10.25 -2.52
CA TYR A 153 13.48 9.93 -1.14
C TYR A 153 12.68 8.72 -0.72
N GLN A 154 13.37 7.69 -0.24
CA GLN A 154 12.76 6.44 0.19
C GLN A 154 13.28 6.10 1.58
N HIS A 155 12.36 5.81 2.50
CA HIS A 155 12.67 5.33 3.82
C HIS A 155 11.81 4.12 4.15
N GLU A 156 12.37 2.92 4.02
CA GLU A 156 11.63 1.66 4.12
C GLU A 156 11.01 1.42 5.49
N VAL A 157 11.68 1.84 6.58
CA VAL A 157 11.24 1.58 7.96
C VAL A 157 9.95 2.32 8.29
N ASP A 158 9.83 3.57 7.83
CA ASP A 158 8.65 4.42 8.04
C ASP A 158 7.72 4.44 6.80
N ASP A 159 8.00 3.60 5.81
CA ASP A 159 7.27 3.46 4.56
C ASP A 159 7.13 4.74 3.71
N ILE A 160 8.09 5.66 3.83
CA ILE A 160 8.06 6.96 3.16
C ILE A 160 8.59 6.83 1.73
N HIS A 161 7.81 7.26 0.75
CA HIS A 161 8.17 7.21 -0.68
C HIS A 161 7.78 8.52 -1.38
N ILE A 162 8.74 9.42 -1.50
CA ILE A 162 8.53 10.80 -1.95
C ILE A 162 9.28 11.04 -3.26
N VAL A 163 8.63 11.81 -4.13
CA VAL A 163 9.22 12.38 -5.32
C VAL A 163 9.12 13.90 -5.22
N GLU A 164 10.27 14.55 -5.31
CA GLU A 164 10.41 16.00 -5.37
C GLU A 164 10.75 16.39 -6.81
N ILE A 165 9.91 17.24 -7.40
CA ILE A 165 10.08 17.80 -8.73
C ILE A 165 10.59 19.23 -8.56
N ILE A 166 11.77 19.52 -9.11
CA ILE A 166 12.40 20.84 -9.01
C ILE A 166 12.16 21.60 -10.31
N LEU A 167 11.60 22.80 -10.20
CA LEU A 167 11.24 23.65 -11.33
C LEU A 167 12.31 24.72 -11.56
N MET A 168 12.47 25.14 -12.82
CA MET A 168 13.37 26.23 -13.17
C MET A 168 12.77 27.62 -12.87
N ARG A 169 11.45 27.69 -12.71
CA ARG A 169 10.70 28.91 -12.37
C ARG A 169 9.85 28.63 -11.14
N GLU A 170 9.77 29.63 -10.27
CA GLU A 170 8.92 29.59 -9.08
C GLU A 170 7.44 29.63 -9.48
N LEU A 171 6.63 28.81 -8.83
CA LEU A 171 5.18 28.89 -8.87
C LEU A 171 4.73 30.05 -7.99
N HIS A 172 3.90 30.93 -8.55
CA HIS A 172 3.35 32.06 -7.81
C HIS A 172 2.14 31.67 -6.97
N SER A 173 2.09 32.20 -5.74
CA SER A 173 0.95 32.06 -4.82
C SER A 173 -0.34 32.62 -5.44
N GLY A 174 -1.44 31.88 -5.26
CA GLY A 174 -2.77 32.21 -5.77
C GLY A 174 -3.04 31.76 -7.21
N HIS A 175 -2.05 31.16 -7.90
CA HIS A 175 -2.20 30.70 -9.28
C HIS A 175 -2.42 29.19 -9.38
N ASP A 176 -3.11 28.79 -10.46
CA ASP A 176 -3.40 27.41 -10.80
C ASP A 176 -2.38 26.85 -11.79
N TYR A 177 -2.02 25.59 -11.62
CA TYR A 177 -1.10 24.85 -12.49
C TYR A 177 -1.63 23.45 -12.76
N VAL A 178 -1.12 22.83 -13.83
CA VAL A 178 -1.43 21.44 -14.17
C VAL A 178 -0.14 20.64 -14.29
N ILE A 179 -0.07 19.55 -13.53
CA ILE A 179 1.03 18.59 -13.57
C ILE A 179 0.57 17.39 -14.37
N TYR A 180 1.25 17.10 -15.48
CA TYR A 180 1.07 15.89 -16.26
C TYR A 180 2.18 14.91 -15.90
N ILE A 181 1.81 13.69 -15.53
CA ILE A 181 2.77 12.62 -15.26
C ILE A 181 2.32 11.37 -16.01
N ARG A 182 3.21 10.86 -16.87
CA ARG A 182 3.10 9.51 -17.42
C ARG A 182 3.91 8.57 -16.56
N TYR A 183 3.36 7.41 -16.22
CA TYR A 183 4.07 6.46 -15.37
C TYR A 183 3.64 5.03 -15.66
N GLN A 184 4.50 4.10 -15.25
CA GLN A 184 4.24 2.68 -15.30
C GLN A 184 4.19 2.12 -13.87
N GLY A 185 3.15 1.33 -13.60
CA GLY A 185 2.98 0.59 -12.36
C GLY A 185 2.98 -0.91 -12.61
N ILE A 186 3.18 -1.68 -11.53
CA ILE A 186 3.08 -3.14 -11.55
C ILE A 186 1.78 -3.54 -10.87
N ILE A 187 1.07 -4.51 -11.45
CA ILE A 187 -0.10 -5.12 -10.83
C ILE A 187 0.40 -6.16 -9.84
N ASN A 188 0.25 -5.90 -8.55
CA ASN A 188 0.73 -6.79 -7.49
C ASN A 188 -0.38 -7.73 -6.99
N ASP A 189 0.01 -8.79 -6.29
CA ASP A 189 -0.92 -9.70 -5.61
C ASP A 189 -1.64 -8.99 -4.45
N VAL A 190 -2.84 -9.49 -4.11
CA VAL A 190 -3.81 -8.96 -3.13
C VAL A 190 -3.21 -8.46 -1.81
N TRP A 191 -2.10 -9.05 -1.37
CA TRP A 191 -1.45 -8.78 -0.09
C TRP A 191 -0.58 -7.52 -0.05
N THR A 192 -0.36 -6.85 -1.19
CA THR A 192 0.66 -5.80 -1.32
C THR A 192 0.10 -4.37 -1.30
N GLY A 193 -1.23 -4.20 -1.30
CA GLY A 193 -1.90 -2.88 -1.37
C GLY A 193 -1.80 -2.23 -2.75
N GLY A 194 -2.67 -1.24 -3.03
CA GLY A 194 -2.75 -0.56 -4.34
C GLY A 194 -3.71 -1.23 -5.33
N LEU A 195 -3.35 -1.31 -6.63
CA LEU A 195 -4.12 -2.06 -7.63
C LEU A 195 -3.82 -3.56 -7.50
N TYR A 196 -4.84 -4.34 -7.13
CA TYR A 196 -4.69 -5.78 -7.03
C TYR A 196 -5.77 -6.53 -7.81
N MET A 197 -5.44 -7.77 -8.19
CA MET A 197 -6.28 -8.66 -8.97
C MET A 197 -6.93 -9.71 -8.07
N THR A 198 -8.23 -9.96 -8.25
CA THR A 198 -8.88 -11.15 -7.69
C THR A 198 -9.56 -11.98 -8.78
N GLN A 199 -9.45 -13.30 -8.65
CA GLN A 199 -10.18 -14.24 -9.49
C GLN A 199 -11.41 -14.70 -8.73
N TYR A 200 -12.57 -14.68 -9.37
CA TYR A 200 -13.77 -15.31 -8.83
C TYR A 200 -14.42 -16.16 -9.90
N ASN A 201 -14.87 -17.34 -9.48
CA ASN A 201 -15.51 -18.30 -10.35
C ASN A 201 -17.02 -18.24 -10.10
N ILE A 202 -17.80 -17.78 -11.09
CA ILE A 202 -19.26 -17.89 -11.05
C ILE A 202 -19.65 -18.90 -12.12
N ASN A 203 -20.29 -20.00 -11.70
CA ASN A 203 -20.86 -21.01 -12.59
C ASN A 203 -19.86 -21.60 -13.60
N GLY A 204 -18.60 -21.82 -13.20
CA GLY A 204 -17.56 -22.41 -14.06
C GLY A 204 -16.91 -21.44 -15.04
N GLN A 205 -17.28 -20.15 -15.01
CA GLN A 205 -16.59 -19.09 -15.75
C GLN A 205 -15.76 -18.25 -14.78
N THR A 206 -14.43 -18.29 -14.94
CA THR A 206 -13.51 -17.39 -14.25
C THR A 206 -13.76 -15.98 -14.77
N ARG A 207 -14.32 -15.12 -13.91
CA ARG A 207 -14.43 -13.69 -14.18
C ARG A 207 -13.35 -12.98 -13.38
N LEU A 208 -12.74 -12.02 -14.06
CA LEU A 208 -11.65 -11.23 -13.54
C LEU A 208 -12.17 -9.84 -13.27
N VAL A 209 -12.05 -9.39 -12.04
CA VAL A 209 -12.50 -8.06 -11.61
C VAL A 209 -11.30 -7.28 -11.13
N ILE A 210 -11.13 -6.10 -11.70
CA ILE A 210 -10.18 -5.10 -11.25
C ILE A 210 -11.02 -3.94 -10.70
N ILE A 211 -10.88 -3.67 -9.41
CA ILE A 211 -11.62 -2.61 -8.73
C ILE A 211 -10.65 -1.49 -8.46
N ILE A 212 -11.01 -0.29 -8.92
CA ILE A 212 -10.11 0.87 -8.87
C ILE A 212 -10.44 1.84 -7.74
N LEU A 213 -11.58 1.76 -7.03
CA LEU A 213 -11.83 2.58 -5.83
C LEU A 213 -12.96 2.02 -4.92
N THR A 214 -12.85 2.23 -3.61
CA THR A 214 -13.93 2.31 -2.60
C THR A 214 -13.46 3.19 -1.45
N ILE A 215 -14.21 4.27 -1.16
CA ILE A 215 -14.07 5.04 0.08
C ILE A 215 -14.98 4.38 1.12
N SER A 216 -14.44 4.12 2.29
CA SER A 216 -15.06 3.43 3.43
C SER A 216 -16.54 3.80 3.64
N PHE A 217 -17.42 2.79 3.58
CA PHE A 217 -18.75 2.83 4.20
C PHE A 217 -18.78 1.78 5.32
N PRO A 218 -18.88 2.18 6.59
CA PRO A 218 -19.10 1.21 7.66
C PRO A 218 -20.56 0.79 7.62
N PHE A 219 -20.83 -0.51 7.71
CA PHE A 219 -22.12 -1.21 7.69
C PHE A 219 -22.61 -1.72 6.33
N LEU A 220 -22.18 -2.92 5.97
CA LEU A 220 -23.14 -3.99 5.65
C LEU A 220 -22.51 -5.39 5.88
N PHE A 221 -22.94 -6.07 6.93
CA PHE A 221 -22.69 -7.50 7.14
C PHE A 221 -23.73 -8.30 6.32
N LEU A 222 -23.29 -9.11 5.35
CA LEU A 222 -24.10 -10.17 4.74
C LEU A 222 -23.19 -11.34 4.30
N PRO A 223 -23.57 -12.62 4.47
CA PRO A 223 -22.64 -13.74 4.35
C PRO A 223 -22.36 -14.12 2.88
N LEU A 224 -21.10 -14.44 2.61
CA LEU A 224 -20.57 -14.99 1.35
C LEU A 224 -20.89 -14.20 0.08
N THR A 225 -20.35 -13.00 0.00
CA THR A 225 -19.99 -12.36 -1.28
C THR A 225 -18.53 -11.98 -1.16
N LEU A 226 -17.65 -12.59 -1.97
CA LEU A 226 -16.26 -12.14 -2.05
C LEU A 226 -16.26 -10.77 -2.71
N GLN A 227 -16.34 -9.73 -1.87
CA GLN A 227 -16.17 -8.34 -2.24
C GLN A 227 -14.66 -8.05 -2.23
N ALA A 228 -14.11 -7.67 -3.37
CA ALA A 228 -12.79 -7.07 -3.42
C ALA A 228 -12.94 -5.56 -3.15
N LEU A 229 -12.17 -5.05 -2.19
CA LEU A 229 -12.25 -3.69 -1.63
C LEU A 229 -10.86 -3.04 -1.74
N THR A 230 -10.67 -1.96 -2.50
CA THR A 230 -9.38 -1.24 -2.48
C THR A 230 -9.14 -0.66 -1.09
N GLN A 231 -8.08 -1.08 -0.40
CA GLN A 231 -7.68 -0.53 0.89
C GLN A 231 -6.62 0.55 0.64
N LEU A 232 -7.08 1.80 0.46
CA LEU A 232 -6.21 2.97 0.29
C LEU A 232 -5.83 3.63 1.62
N GLN A 233 -6.29 3.05 2.73
CA GLN A 233 -6.06 3.60 4.07
C GLN A 233 -4.86 2.89 4.71
N PRO A 234 -3.84 3.63 5.21
CA PRO A 234 -3.69 5.09 5.24
C PRO A 234 -2.80 5.69 4.13
N THR A 235 -2.01 4.91 3.38
CA THR A 235 -0.92 5.44 2.50
C THR A 235 -0.70 4.67 1.19
N ASP A 236 -1.63 3.80 0.79
CA ASP A 236 -1.45 2.91 -0.37
C ASP A 236 -1.92 3.52 -1.71
N ALA A 237 -2.49 4.74 -1.71
CA ALA A 237 -2.83 5.44 -2.94
C ALA A 237 -1.60 5.80 -3.77
N SER A 238 -0.49 6.09 -3.10
CA SER A 238 0.85 6.31 -3.67
C SER A 238 1.36 5.16 -4.55
N ARG A 239 0.81 3.94 -4.40
CA ARG A 239 1.14 2.77 -5.23
C ARG A 239 0.39 2.71 -6.55
N LEU A 240 -0.74 3.42 -6.67
CA LEU A 240 -1.56 3.44 -7.87
C LEU A 240 -1.26 4.67 -8.73
N LEU A 241 -1.03 5.83 -8.11
CA LEU A 241 -0.69 7.07 -8.79
C LEU A 241 0.21 7.96 -7.93
N PRO A 242 1.04 8.83 -8.54
CA PRO A 242 1.70 9.92 -7.82
C PRO A 242 0.62 10.89 -7.31
N CYS A 243 0.56 11.12 -6.01
CA CYS A 243 -0.51 11.94 -5.42
C CYS A 243 -0.10 12.64 -4.11
N PHE A 244 -0.90 13.65 -3.76
CA PHE A 244 -0.85 14.33 -2.47
C PHE A 244 -1.64 13.51 -1.44
N ASP A 245 -1.03 12.45 -0.91
CA ASP A 245 -1.68 11.45 -0.05
C ASP A 245 -1.74 11.90 1.43
N GLU A 246 -2.47 12.99 1.70
CA GLU A 246 -2.72 13.51 3.06
C GLU A 246 -4.24 13.75 3.26
N PRO A 247 -4.81 13.43 4.44
CA PRO A 247 -6.25 13.57 4.69
C PRO A 247 -6.83 14.97 4.46
N GLU A 248 -6.00 16.00 4.61
CA GLU A 248 -6.36 17.41 4.46
C GLU A 248 -6.38 17.87 2.99
N MET A 249 -5.79 17.10 2.07
CA MET A 249 -5.62 17.44 0.66
C MET A 249 -6.66 16.75 -0.24
N LYS A 250 -7.95 17.04 0.02
CA LYS A 250 -9.06 16.47 -0.75
C LYS A 250 -9.14 17.04 -2.16
N ALA A 251 -9.33 16.16 -3.14
CA ALA A 251 -9.51 16.54 -4.53
C ALA A 251 -10.60 15.70 -5.20
N THR A 252 -11.06 16.18 -6.36
CA THR A 252 -12.02 15.44 -7.19
C THR A 252 -11.29 14.56 -8.21
N PHE A 253 -11.89 13.43 -8.59
CA PHE A 253 -11.28 12.47 -9.51
C PHE A 253 -12.16 12.22 -10.72
N ARG A 254 -11.56 12.24 -11.90
CA ARG A 254 -12.09 11.68 -13.14
C ARG A 254 -11.22 10.50 -13.52
N ILE A 255 -11.83 9.34 -13.72
CA ILE A 255 -11.10 8.10 -14.00
C ILE A 255 -11.56 7.53 -15.33
N SER A 256 -10.59 7.20 -16.20
CA SER A 256 -10.81 6.46 -17.44
C SER A 256 -9.96 5.19 -17.40
N ILE A 257 -10.57 4.04 -17.69
CA ILE A 257 -9.90 2.75 -17.60
C ILE A 257 -9.99 2.07 -18.97
N ILE A 258 -8.84 1.71 -19.51
CA ILE A 258 -8.69 0.87 -20.70
C ILE A 258 -8.34 -0.53 -20.19
N HIS A 259 -9.21 -1.49 -20.45
CA HIS A 259 -9.07 -2.87 -19.99
C HIS A 259 -9.37 -3.84 -21.13
N PRO A 260 -8.87 -5.10 -21.07
CA PRO A 260 -9.11 -6.09 -22.12
C PRO A 260 -10.59 -6.42 -22.33
N MET A 261 -10.94 -6.74 -23.57
CA MET A 261 -12.28 -7.24 -23.92
C MET A 261 -12.63 -8.47 -23.10
N GLY A 262 -13.86 -8.55 -22.58
CA GLY A 262 -14.33 -9.64 -21.72
C GLY A 262 -14.09 -9.44 -20.22
N THR A 263 -13.44 -8.34 -19.82
CA THR A 263 -13.39 -7.87 -18.43
C THR A 263 -14.35 -6.70 -18.22
N SER A 264 -14.60 -6.32 -16.96
CA SER A 264 -15.42 -5.16 -16.59
C SER A 264 -14.68 -4.28 -15.59
N ALA A 265 -14.84 -2.96 -15.70
CA ALA A 265 -14.24 -1.98 -14.81
C ALA A 265 -15.32 -1.29 -13.96
N VAL A 266 -15.08 -1.21 -12.65
CA VAL A 266 -15.99 -0.59 -11.67
C VAL A 266 -15.22 0.43 -10.83
N SER A 267 -15.87 1.55 -10.50
CA SER A 267 -15.32 2.65 -9.69
C SER A 267 -16.41 3.27 -8.80
N ASN A 268 -16.03 4.22 -7.94
CA ASN A 268 -16.93 4.92 -7.00
C ASN A 268 -18.11 5.63 -7.68
N SER A 269 -17.92 6.06 -8.92
CA SER A 269 -18.93 6.77 -9.71
C SER A 269 -19.50 5.87 -10.80
N PRO A 270 -20.79 6.06 -11.18
CA PRO A 270 -21.38 5.31 -12.27
C PRO A 270 -20.62 5.55 -13.58
N VAL A 271 -20.59 4.52 -14.43
CA VAL A 271 -19.95 4.58 -15.74
C VAL A 271 -20.65 5.65 -16.59
N ARG A 272 -19.92 6.70 -16.96
CA ARG A 272 -20.45 7.77 -17.82
C ARG A 272 -20.43 7.41 -19.31
N ARG A 273 -19.44 6.62 -19.74
CA ARG A 273 -19.22 6.30 -21.15
C ARG A 273 -18.46 4.98 -21.27
N TYR A 274 -18.90 4.15 -22.21
CA TYR A 274 -18.18 2.96 -22.66
C TYR A 274 -17.89 3.06 -24.16
N ARG A 275 -16.71 2.61 -24.58
CA ARG A 275 -16.30 2.59 -25.99
C ARG A 275 -15.32 1.45 -26.22
N HIS A 276 -15.54 0.68 -27.28
CA HIS A 276 -14.55 -0.26 -27.79
C HIS A 276 -13.44 0.49 -28.54
N LEU A 277 -12.19 0.21 -28.18
CA LEU A 277 -11.03 0.69 -28.91
C LEU A 277 -10.68 -0.38 -29.94
N ASN A 278 -10.78 -0.03 -31.23
CA ASN A 278 -10.28 -0.89 -32.30
C ASN A 278 -8.76 -0.72 -32.33
N SER A 279 -8.03 -1.81 -32.05
CA SER A 279 -6.59 -1.90 -32.24
C SER A 279 -6.24 -2.13 -33.71
#